data_AF-A0A0R3QE73-F1
#
_entry.id   AF-A0A0R3QE73-F1
#
_cell.length_a   1.000
_cell.length_b   1.000
_cell.length_c   1.000
_cell.angle_alpha   90.00
_cell.angle_beta   90.00
_cell.angle_gamma   90.00
#
_symmetry.space_group_name_H-M   'P 1'
#
loop_
_entity.id
_entity.type
_entity.pdbx_description
1 polymer ?
#
loop_
_entity_poly.entity_id
_entity_poly.type
_entity_poly.pdbx_seq_one_letter_code
_entity_poly.pdbx_strand_id
1 'polypeptide(L)'
;LTDRVCKDGLAASFVWEEWEHAREVIPRYIAVSKRLTEIPLIWDIMLALTEVHPCLWYCCPLLKAYLAVIMIQFENSSDQKSLPRKQLTSMLDKWFLLARKGQMLPQQMVYYFDLITRVSCREGFVILLDVWQYFQV
;
A
#
# COMPACT_ATOMS: atom_id res chain seq x y z
N LEU A 1 -12.90 10.50 -5.61
CA LEU A 1 -12.73 9.03 -5.46
C LEU A 1 -12.48 8.68 -4.01
N THR A 2 -11.42 9.24 -3.42
CA THR A 2 -10.99 9.04 -2.03
C THR A 2 -12.13 9.20 -1.02
N ASP A 3 -12.93 10.27 -1.05
CA ASP A 3 -14.06 10.46 -0.11
C ASP A 3 -15.14 9.38 -0.17
N ARG A 4 -15.33 8.74 -1.33
CA ARG A 4 -16.34 7.68 -1.50
C ARG A 4 -15.86 6.36 -0.86
N VAL A 5 -14.55 6.12 -0.85
CA VAL A 5 -13.95 4.86 -0.41
C VAL A 5 -13.42 4.98 1.01
N CYS A 6 -12.72 6.06 1.34
CA CYS A 6 -12.28 6.41 2.68
C CYS A 6 -13.45 7.06 3.43
N LYS A 7 -14.07 6.31 4.33
CA LYS A 7 -15.03 6.87 5.30
C LYS A 7 -14.28 7.28 6.58
N ASP A 8 -14.98 7.94 7.49
CA ASP A 8 -14.53 8.19 8.86
C ASP A 8 -13.26 9.07 8.93
N GLY A 9 -13.10 10.06 8.04
CA GLY A 9 -11.99 11.02 8.10
C GLY A 9 -10.65 10.53 7.55
N LEU A 10 -10.55 9.28 7.08
CA LEU A 10 -9.33 8.78 6.43
C LEU A 10 -9.05 9.49 5.09
N ALA A 11 -10.06 10.08 4.47
CA ALA A 11 -9.92 10.75 3.16
C ALA A 11 -9.04 12.01 3.22
N ALA A 12 -8.94 12.64 4.40
CA ALA A 12 -8.12 13.84 4.62
C ALA A 12 -6.70 13.50 5.12
N SER A 13 -6.40 12.24 5.44
CA SER A 13 -5.10 11.81 5.97
C SER A 13 -4.13 11.51 4.82
N PHE A 14 -3.56 12.58 4.24
CA PHE A 14 -2.45 12.48 3.28
C PHE A 14 -1.10 12.26 3.96
N VAL A 15 -1.00 12.61 5.24
CA VAL A 15 0.20 12.45 6.06
C VAL A 15 0.41 10.99 6.41
N TRP A 16 1.61 10.47 6.23
CA TRP A 16 1.98 9.14 6.67
C TRP A 16 2.56 9.23 8.09
N GLU A 17 1.82 8.72 9.06
CA GLU A 17 2.24 8.66 10.46
C GLU A 17 3.26 7.54 10.65
N GLU A 18 3.98 7.53 11.78
CA GLU A 18 4.85 6.39 12.12
C GLU A 18 4.04 5.09 12.10
N TRP A 19 4.71 3.98 11.74
CA TRP A 19 4.03 2.71 11.57
C TRP A 19 3.30 2.27 12.85
N GLU A 20 3.90 2.51 14.01
CA GLU A 20 3.35 2.20 15.33
C GLU A 20 1.96 2.84 15.53
N HIS A 21 1.80 4.11 15.12
CA HIS A 21 0.54 4.85 15.19
C HIS A 21 -0.43 4.40 14.09
N ALA A 22 0.05 4.25 12.86
CA ALA A 22 -0.77 3.78 11.74
C ALA A 22 -1.34 2.37 12.01
N ARG A 23 -0.60 1.52 12.72
CA ARG A 23 -1.00 0.16 13.09
C ARG A 23 -2.23 0.14 14.01
N GLU A 24 -2.41 1.15 14.87
CA GLU A 24 -3.55 1.21 15.80
C GLU A 24 -4.90 1.34 15.07
N VAL A 25 -4.90 1.91 13.88
CA VAL A 25 -6.10 2.15 13.07
C VAL A 25 -6.26 1.15 11.90
N ILE A 26 -5.52 0.03 11.91
CA ILE A 26 -5.58 -1.02 10.88
C ILE A 26 -7.00 -1.48 10.52
N PRO A 27 -7.96 -1.65 11.47
CA PRO A 27 -9.32 -2.04 11.11
C PRO A 27 -9.99 -1.09 10.11
N ARG A 28 -9.67 0.21 10.17
CA ARG A 28 -10.19 1.22 9.22
C ARG A 28 -9.53 1.07 7.85
N TYR A 29 -8.22 0.77 7.79
CA TYR A 29 -7.53 0.47 6.53
C TYR A 29 -8.02 -0.83 5.87
N ILE A 30 -8.29 -1.87 6.66
CA ILE A 30 -8.91 -3.11 6.17
C ILE A 30 -10.28 -2.81 5.53
N ALA A 31 -11.10 -1.96 6.17
CA ALA A 31 -12.40 -1.58 5.61
C ALA A 31 -12.27 -0.84 4.26
N VAL A 32 -11.26 0.03 4.10
CA VAL A 32 -10.95 0.69 2.83
C VAL A 32 -10.49 -0.32 1.78
N SER A 33 -9.52 -1.18 2.12
CA SER A 33 -9.02 -2.22 1.22
C SER A 33 -10.13 -3.16 0.75
N LYS A 34 -11.07 -3.52 1.63
CA LYS A 34 -12.21 -4.36 1.28
C LYS A 34 -13.12 -3.68 0.25
N ARG A 35 -13.43 -2.40 0.42
CA ARG A 35 -14.22 -1.61 -0.54
C ARG A 35 -13.52 -1.50 -1.90
N LEU A 36 -12.19 -1.35 -1.92
CA LEU A 36 -11.41 -1.36 -3.16
C LEU A 36 -11.56 -2.69 -3.91
N THR A 37 -11.59 -3.82 -3.20
CA THR A 37 -11.81 -5.13 -3.82
C THR A 37 -13.27 -5.39 -4.23
N GLU A 38 -14.25 -4.79 -3.53
CA GLU A 38 -15.68 -4.93 -3.86
C GLU A 38 -16.08 -4.12 -5.10
N ILE A 39 -15.35 -3.06 -5.44
CA ILE A 39 -15.63 -2.19 -6.58
C ILE A 39 -14.38 -2.17 -7.51
N PRO A 40 -14.21 -3.17 -8.39
CA PRO A 40 -13.04 -3.30 -9.25
C PRO A 40 -12.73 -2.07 -10.10
N LEU A 41 -13.78 -1.36 -10.55
CA LEU A 41 -13.68 -0.12 -11.35
C LEU A 41 -12.78 0.95 -10.69
N ILE A 42 -12.69 0.97 -9.36
CA ILE A 42 -11.86 1.93 -8.64
C ILE A 42 -10.39 1.76 -8.99
N TRP A 43 -9.95 0.51 -9.17
CA TRP A 43 -8.59 0.20 -9.55
C TRP A 43 -8.26 0.69 -10.96
N ASP A 44 -9.18 0.47 -11.89
CA ASP A 44 -9.03 0.92 -13.28
C ASP A 44 -9.01 2.46 -13.37
N ILE A 45 -9.82 3.13 -12.56
CA ILE A 45 -9.78 4.60 -12.44
C ILE A 45 -8.42 5.05 -11.91
N MET A 46 -7.91 4.45 -10.83
CA MET A 46 -6.58 4.80 -10.30
C MET A 46 -5.48 4.55 -11.34
N LEU A 47 -5.56 3.46 -12.11
CA LEU A 47 -4.64 3.19 -13.22
C LEU A 47 -4.72 4.28 -14.29
N ALA A 48 -5.92 4.71 -14.69
CA ALA A 48 -6.09 5.80 -15.65
C ALA A 48 -5.51 7.13 -15.13
N LEU A 49 -5.65 7.42 -13.83
CA LEU A 49 -5.06 8.61 -13.21
C LEU A 49 -3.53 8.60 -13.22
N THR A 50 -2.88 7.45 -13.39
CA THR A 50 -1.41 7.37 -13.48
C THR A 50 -0.85 7.99 -14.76
N GLU A 51 -1.67 8.11 -15.81
CA GLU A 51 -1.26 8.69 -17.10
C GLU A 51 -1.17 10.23 -17.05
N VAL A 52 -1.70 10.86 -15.99
CA VAL A 52 -1.69 12.32 -15.80
C VAL A 52 -1.07 12.64 -14.44
N HIS A 53 0.21 12.98 -14.41
CA HIS A 53 0.89 13.39 -13.18
C HIS A 53 0.43 14.81 -12.75
N PRO A 54 0.17 15.10 -11.45
CA PRO A 54 0.31 14.24 -10.26
C PRO A 54 -1.02 13.62 -9.78
N CYS A 55 -1.99 13.32 -10.66
CA CYS A 55 -3.37 13.00 -10.27
C CYS A 55 -3.52 11.81 -9.31
N LEU A 56 -2.65 10.79 -9.38
CA LEU A 56 -2.69 9.66 -8.46
C LEU A 56 -2.44 10.08 -6.99
N TRP A 57 -1.72 11.19 -6.74
CA TRP A 57 -1.49 11.69 -5.38
C TRP A 57 -2.78 12.07 -4.65
N TYR A 58 -3.84 12.47 -5.36
CA TYR A 58 -5.16 12.68 -4.74
C TYR A 58 -5.81 11.38 -4.22
N CYS A 59 -5.31 10.23 -4.68
CA CYS A 59 -5.70 8.89 -4.22
C CYS A 59 -4.72 8.33 -3.16
N CYS A 60 -3.74 9.12 -2.69
CA CYS A 60 -2.75 8.69 -1.70
C CYS A 60 -3.37 7.99 -0.46
N PRO A 61 -4.48 8.46 0.13
CA PRO A 61 -5.08 7.76 1.27
C PRO A 61 -5.55 6.33 0.95
N LEU A 62 -5.92 6.05 -0.31
CA LEU A 62 -6.27 4.69 -0.77
C LEU A 62 -5.02 3.80 -0.86
N LEU A 63 -3.94 4.33 -1.44
CA LEU A 63 -2.67 3.62 -1.53
C LEU A 63 -2.08 3.36 -0.13
N LYS A 64 -2.14 4.35 0.76
CA LYS A 64 -1.73 4.24 2.17
C LYS A 64 -2.48 3.12 2.88
N ALA A 65 -3.81 3.13 2.80
CA ALA A 65 -4.64 2.10 3.42
C ALA A 65 -4.33 0.70 2.87
N TYR A 66 -4.17 0.59 1.55
CA TYR A 66 -3.88 -0.69 0.90
C TYR A 66 -2.48 -1.22 1.29
N LEU A 67 -1.47 -0.35 1.35
CA LEU A 67 -0.13 -0.73 1.82
C LEU A 67 -0.13 -1.12 3.30
N ALA A 68 -0.84 -0.41 4.16
CA ALA A 68 -0.96 -0.77 5.58
C ALA A 68 -1.54 -2.17 5.77
N VAL A 69 -2.52 -2.56 4.94
CA VAL A 69 -3.08 -3.92 4.95
C VAL A 69 -2.07 -4.97 4.47
N ILE A 70 -1.21 -4.65 3.51
CA ILE A 70 -0.11 -5.52 3.09
C ILE A 70 0.91 -5.66 4.23
N MET A 71 1.36 -4.55 4.80
CA MET A 71 2.36 -4.52 5.87
C MET A 71 1.93 -5.31 7.09
N ILE A 72 0.68 -5.16 7.56
CA ILE A 72 0.20 -5.92 8.72
C ILE A 72 0.08 -7.43 8.44
N GLN A 73 -0.09 -7.85 7.18
CA GLN A 73 -0.06 -9.26 6.81
C GLN A 73 1.36 -9.83 6.78
N PHE A 74 2.36 -9.02 6.45
CA PHE A 74 3.77 -9.38 6.61
C PHE A 74 4.14 -9.46 8.11
N GLU A 75 3.80 -8.42 8.90
CA GLU A 75 4.07 -8.33 10.34
C GLU A 75 3.43 -9.48 11.12
N ASN A 76 2.18 -9.85 10.79
CA ASN A 76 1.45 -10.92 11.47
C ASN A 76 1.48 -12.27 10.74
N SER A 77 2.45 -12.48 9.83
CA SER A 77 2.64 -13.80 9.23
C SER A 77 2.87 -14.85 10.32
N SER A 78 2.18 -15.99 10.22
CA SER A 78 2.27 -17.10 11.18
C SER A 78 3.67 -17.71 11.25
N ASP A 79 4.42 -17.65 10.14
CA ASP A 79 5.83 -18.00 10.09
C ASP A 79 6.62 -16.83 9.49
N GLN A 80 7.31 -16.09 10.37
CA GLN A 80 8.12 -14.93 10.02
C GLN A 80 9.33 -15.27 9.14
N LYS A 81 9.77 -16.53 9.12
CA LYS A 81 10.89 -17.00 8.28
C LYS A 81 10.43 -17.51 6.92
N SER A 82 9.13 -17.73 6.74
CA SER A 82 8.57 -18.19 5.47
C SER A 82 8.54 -17.07 4.43
N LEU A 83 8.54 -17.47 3.15
CA LEU A 83 8.27 -16.56 2.04
C LEU A 83 6.82 -16.08 2.05
N PRO A 84 6.53 -14.85 1.56
CA PRO A 84 5.18 -14.34 1.48
C PRO A 84 4.29 -15.21 0.59
N ARG A 85 3.03 -15.40 1.03
CA ARG A 85 2.03 -16.16 0.27
C ARG A 85 1.73 -15.48 -1.07
N LYS A 86 1.40 -16.27 -2.10
CA LYS A 86 1.05 -15.78 -3.45
C LYS A 86 -0.02 -14.67 -3.48
N GLN A 87 -0.99 -14.73 -2.56
CA GLN A 87 -2.00 -13.70 -2.44
C GLN A 87 -1.40 -12.35 -2.00
N LEU A 88 -0.50 -12.39 -1.02
CA LEU A 88 0.15 -11.21 -0.46
C LEU A 88 1.11 -10.59 -1.48
N THR A 89 1.86 -11.41 -2.22
CA THR A 89 2.70 -10.92 -3.32
C THR A 89 1.85 -10.29 -4.44
N SER A 90 0.71 -10.88 -4.79
CA SER A 90 -0.20 -10.28 -5.79
C SER A 90 -0.80 -8.94 -5.35
N MET A 91 -1.10 -8.78 -4.05
CA MET A 91 -1.50 -7.48 -3.51
C MET A 91 -0.37 -6.46 -3.61
N LEU A 92 0.85 -6.85 -3.25
CA LEU A 92 2.03 -5.99 -3.35
C LEU A 92 2.31 -5.57 -4.80
N ASP A 93 2.26 -6.50 -5.75
CA ASP A 93 2.46 -6.23 -7.19
C ASP A 93 1.47 -5.19 -7.71
N LYS A 94 0.20 -5.32 -7.32
CA LYS A 94 -0.84 -4.36 -7.65
C LYS A 94 -0.50 -2.98 -7.09
N TRP A 95 -0.25 -2.88 -5.79
CA TRP A 95 0.09 -1.61 -5.16
C TRP A 95 1.29 -0.93 -5.83
N PHE A 96 2.33 -1.72 -6.09
CA PHE A 96 3.54 -1.24 -6.71
C PHE A 96 3.32 -0.75 -8.15
N LEU A 97 2.51 -1.46 -8.94
CA LEU A 97 2.19 -1.04 -10.31
C LEU A 97 1.62 0.39 -10.32
N LEU A 98 0.69 0.71 -9.41
CA LEU A 98 0.14 2.05 -9.29
C LEU A 98 1.20 3.06 -8.84
N ALA A 99 1.90 2.77 -7.74
CA ALA A 99 2.90 3.68 -7.18
C ALA A 99 4.00 4.01 -8.19
N ARG A 100 4.44 3.02 -8.97
CA ARG A 100 5.43 3.19 -10.04
C ARG A 100 4.88 4.00 -11.22
N LYS A 101 3.73 3.62 -11.79
CA LYS A 101 3.17 4.34 -12.95
C LYS A 101 2.82 5.78 -12.59
N GLY A 102 2.31 6.02 -11.40
CA GLY A 102 1.99 7.36 -10.90
C GLY A 102 3.19 8.20 -10.48
N GLN A 103 4.42 7.68 -10.64
CA GLN A 103 5.67 8.36 -10.25
C GLN A 103 5.68 8.77 -8.76
N MET A 104 5.07 7.95 -7.90
CA MET A 104 5.03 8.18 -6.46
C MET A 104 6.28 7.67 -5.75
N LEU A 105 7.04 6.77 -6.38
CA LEU A 105 8.28 6.20 -5.84
C LEU A 105 9.49 6.55 -6.73
N PRO A 106 10.70 6.67 -6.15
CA PRO A 106 11.93 6.81 -6.92
C PRO A 106 12.19 5.55 -7.76
N GLN A 107 12.79 5.71 -8.95
CA GLN A 107 13.11 4.57 -9.83
C GLN A 107 14.01 3.52 -9.17
N GLN A 108 14.84 3.93 -8.21
CA GLN A 108 15.75 3.04 -7.48
C GLN A 108 14.99 2.05 -6.58
N MET A 109 13.81 2.42 -6.08
CA MET A 109 13.01 1.54 -5.22
C MET A 109 12.34 0.40 -6.00
N VAL A 110 12.35 0.44 -7.35
CA VAL A 110 11.79 -0.64 -8.19
C VAL A 110 12.42 -2.01 -7.87
N TYR A 111 13.69 -2.04 -7.47
CA TYR A 111 14.38 -3.29 -7.11
C TYR A 111 13.92 -3.88 -5.77
N TYR A 112 13.30 -3.08 -4.90
CA TYR A 112 12.84 -3.56 -3.59
C TYR A 112 11.67 -4.54 -3.75
N PHE A 113 10.86 -4.39 -4.78
CA PHE A 113 9.71 -5.25 -5.03
C PHE A 113 10.11 -6.67 -5.43
N ASP A 114 11.10 -6.78 -6.32
CA ASP A 114 11.68 -8.07 -6.68
C ASP A 114 12.34 -8.75 -5.47
N LEU A 115 12.90 -7.96 -4.55
CA LEU A 115 13.52 -8.46 -3.33
C LEU A 115 12.48 -8.94 -2.31
N ILE A 116 11.43 -8.16 -2.03
CA ILE A 116 10.40 -8.48 -1.02
C ILE A 116 9.75 -9.85 -1.28
N THR A 117 9.58 -10.23 -2.55
CA THR A 117 8.99 -11.53 -2.93
C THR A 117 9.93 -12.73 -2.73
N ARG A 118 11.22 -12.49 -2.49
CA ARG A 118 12.28 -13.51 -2.38
C ARG A 118 12.87 -13.62 -0.97
N VAL A 119 12.47 -12.75 -0.06
CA VAL A 119 12.94 -12.73 1.32
C VAL A 119 11.87 -13.22 2.28
N SER A 120 12.25 -13.49 3.52
CA SER A 120 11.30 -13.89 4.56
C SER A 120 10.26 -12.80 4.84
N CYS A 121 9.10 -13.17 5.38
CA CYS A 121 8.07 -12.19 5.76
C CYS A 121 8.60 -11.09 6.68
N ARG A 122 9.52 -11.44 7.60
CA ARG A 122 10.17 -10.47 8.48
C ARG A 122 11.01 -9.45 7.72
N GLU A 123 11.87 -9.92 6.83
CA GLU A 123 12.73 -9.06 6.00
C GLU A 123 11.89 -8.21 5.05
N GLY A 124 10.87 -8.81 4.44
CA GLY A 124 9.92 -8.10 3.58
C GLY A 124 9.19 -6.98 4.34
N PHE A 125 8.77 -7.23 5.58
CA PHE A 125 8.18 -6.20 6.44
C PHE A 125 9.14 -5.02 6.68
N VAL A 126 10.42 -5.30 6.97
CA VAL A 126 11.43 -4.25 7.19
C VAL A 126 11.62 -3.40 5.93
N ILE A 127 11.72 -4.01 4.74
CA ILE A 127 11.83 -3.25 3.49
C ILE A 127 10.56 -2.40 3.26
N LEU A 128 9.37 -2.93 3.60
CA LEU A 128 8.13 -2.17 3.49
C LEU A 128 8.05 -1.00 4.49
N LEU A 129 8.70 -1.10 5.65
CA LEU A 129 8.84 0.04 6.57
C LEU A 129 9.66 1.16 5.93
N ASP A 130 10.74 0.86 5.20
CA ASP A 130 11.51 1.87 4.47
C ASP A 130 10.66 2.55 3.39
N VAL A 131 9.82 1.77 2.68
CA VAL A 131 8.86 2.31 1.70
C VAL A 131 7.82 3.20 2.37
N TRP A 132 7.34 2.81 3.55
CA TRP A 132 6.41 3.62 4.33
C TRP A 132 7.04 4.94 4.79
N GLN A 133 8.27 4.88 5.32
CA GLN A 133 9.05 6.03 5.78
C GLN A 133 9.31 7.05 4.68
N TYR A 134 9.52 6.60 3.44
CA TYR A 134 9.68 7.48 2.30
C TYR A 134 8.48 8.45 2.09
N PHE A 135 7.26 8.03 2.43
CA PHE A 135 6.07 8.89 2.31
C PHE A 135 5.79 9.76 3.54
N GLN A 136 6.61 9.66 4.59
CA GLN A 136 6.46 10.48 5.81
C GLN A 136 7.07 11.89 5.67
N VAL A 137 7.69 12.18 4.53
CA VAL A 137 8.29 13.48 4.19
C VAL A 137 7.22 14.48 3.77
#